data_AF-A0A920TZ74-F1
#
_entry.id   AF-A0A920TZ74-F1
#
_cell.length_a   1.000
_cell.length_b   1.000
_cell.length_c   1.000
_cell.angle_alpha   90.00
_cell.angle_beta   90.00
_cell.angle_gamma   90.00
#
_symmetry.space_group_name_H-M   'P 1'
#
loop_
_entity.id
_entity.type
_entity.pdbx_description
1 polymer ?
#
loop_
_entity_poly.entity_id
_entity_poly.type
_entity_poly.pdbx_seq_one_letter_code
_entity_poly.pdbx_strand_id
1 'polypeptide(L)'
;MSDIEKNLVKVLKAAVGKDHVLTDQESLAFYSMDVYRSIETPIAVIKPGSVEELQEAVRVTTGLDVAVITRGGGASYTDAYLPATAQSLIIDTSRLNKIIEINEEDMFITVEPGVTWAEMAAALAERNLRTPFWGPFSGLKATVGGSTSQNSVSMGTSRYGGSPESVLCYDVVLASGEILKTGSSSMEKSTPFFRHYGPDLTGLFSGDAGSLGIKASITLRLIKLPSHSLTCSYGFKSYDAMSQAMAAAAREESVSSNWGLDPKLQQGQLGSTSIADAFKAAFAVLRTHAILSKRFFSSSKWP
;
A
#
# COMPACT_ATOMS: atom_id res chain seq x y z
N MET A 1 -21.65 10.37 -22.82
CA MET A 1 -21.71 8.91 -22.64
C MET A 1 -22.52 8.25 -23.75
N SER A 2 -22.01 7.17 -24.32
CA SER A 2 -22.73 6.27 -25.23
C SER A 2 -23.84 5.50 -24.51
N ASP A 3 -24.73 4.83 -25.24
CA ASP A 3 -25.80 4.04 -24.62
C ASP A 3 -25.28 2.78 -23.91
N ILE A 4 -24.16 2.21 -24.39
CA ILE A 4 -23.46 1.11 -23.73
C ILE A 4 -22.94 1.58 -22.37
N GLU A 5 -22.30 2.76 -22.30
CA GLU A 5 -21.78 3.32 -21.05
C GLU A 5 -22.89 3.64 -20.06
N LYS A 6 -24.03 4.20 -20.52
CA LYS A 6 -25.19 4.45 -19.66
C LYS A 6 -25.75 3.15 -19.08
N ASN A 7 -25.83 2.09 -19.89
CA ASN A 7 -26.30 0.79 -19.44
C ASN A 7 -25.32 0.16 -18.45
N LEU A 8 -24.01 0.21 -18.74
CA LEU A 8 -22.96 -0.23 -17.82
C LEU A 8 -23.09 0.46 -16.46
N VAL A 9 -23.19 1.78 -16.42
CA VAL A 9 -23.38 2.52 -15.15
C VAL A 9 -24.66 2.10 -14.43
N LYS A 10 -25.75 1.83 -15.15
CA LYS A 10 -27.00 1.34 -14.55
C LYS A 10 -26.80 -0.02 -13.89
N VAL A 11 -26.14 -0.96 -14.57
CA VAL A 11 -25.88 -2.31 -14.03
C VAL A 11 -24.93 -2.23 -12.84
N LEU A 12 -23.85 -1.43 -12.93
CA LEU A 12 -22.93 -1.21 -11.81
C LEU A 12 -23.64 -0.65 -10.58
N LYS A 13 -24.58 0.29 -10.76
CA LYS A 13 -25.39 0.82 -9.63
C LYS A 13 -26.25 -0.25 -8.96
N ALA A 14 -26.68 -1.26 -9.71
CA ALA A 14 -27.40 -2.41 -9.14
C ALA A 14 -26.44 -3.37 -8.42
N ALA A 15 -25.23 -3.55 -8.92
CA ALA A 15 -24.22 -4.45 -8.35
C ALA A 15 -23.60 -3.91 -7.05
N VAL A 16 -23.16 -2.65 -7.02
CA VAL A 16 -22.41 -2.07 -5.89
C VAL A 16 -23.19 -1.02 -5.09
N GLY A 17 -24.42 -0.72 -5.51
CA GLY A 17 -25.25 0.33 -4.91
C GLY A 17 -25.03 1.71 -5.53
N LYS A 18 -26.12 2.47 -5.66
CA LYS A 18 -26.15 3.77 -6.37
C LYS A 18 -25.16 4.81 -5.81
N ASP A 19 -24.96 4.81 -4.49
CA ASP A 19 -24.14 5.79 -3.77
C ASP A 19 -22.64 5.46 -3.86
N HIS A 20 -22.31 4.34 -4.53
CA HIS A 20 -20.96 3.82 -4.70
C HIS A 20 -20.54 3.75 -6.18
N VAL A 21 -21.29 4.43 -7.06
CA VAL A 21 -20.95 4.65 -8.46
C VAL A 21 -20.89 6.14 -8.74
N LEU A 22 -19.69 6.65 -8.93
CA LEU A 22 -19.42 8.07 -9.17
C LEU A 22 -19.32 8.33 -10.66
N THR A 23 -20.02 9.37 -11.11
CA THR A 23 -20.09 9.78 -12.53
C THR A 23 -20.09 11.30 -12.68
N ASP A 24 -20.07 12.05 -11.57
CA ASP A 24 -19.92 13.50 -11.58
C ASP A 24 -18.48 13.89 -11.91
N GLN A 25 -18.33 15.04 -12.57
CA GLN A 25 -17.05 15.48 -13.10
C GLN A 25 -15.99 15.71 -12.02
N GLU A 26 -16.38 16.17 -10.83
CA GLU A 26 -15.45 16.42 -9.73
C GLU A 26 -14.83 15.12 -9.22
N SER A 27 -15.67 14.12 -8.94
CA SER A 27 -15.21 12.80 -8.53
C SER A 27 -14.33 12.16 -9.60
N LEU A 28 -14.77 12.17 -10.86
CA LEU A 28 -13.99 11.58 -11.94
C LEU A 28 -12.63 12.26 -12.09
N ALA A 29 -12.56 13.59 -11.99
CA ALA A 29 -11.29 14.33 -12.05
C ALA A 29 -10.35 13.94 -10.89
N PHE A 30 -10.86 13.89 -9.65
CA PHE A 30 -10.07 13.50 -8.48
C PHE A 30 -9.52 12.07 -8.59
N TYR A 31 -10.37 11.14 -9.03
CA TYR A 31 -10.02 9.73 -9.15
C TYR A 31 -9.16 9.39 -10.37
N SER A 32 -9.04 10.32 -11.32
CA SER A 32 -8.17 10.19 -12.50
C SER A 32 -6.81 10.88 -12.35
N MET A 33 -6.49 11.32 -11.14
CA MET A 33 -5.25 12.02 -10.83
C MET A 33 -4.34 11.14 -9.97
N ASP A 34 -3.07 11.09 -10.35
CA ASP A 34 -1.94 10.66 -9.53
C ASP A 34 -1.32 11.92 -8.92
N VAL A 35 -0.43 11.79 -7.94
CA VAL A 35 0.08 12.92 -7.14
C VAL A 35 0.75 14.03 -7.94
N TYR A 36 1.08 13.79 -9.21
CA TYR A 36 1.80 14.73 -10.08
C TYR A 36 1.13 15.00 -11.43
N ARG A 37 0.12 14.22 -11.87
CA ARG A 37 -0.57 14.40 -13.16
C ARG A 37 -1.89 13.63 -13.26
N SER A 38 -2.67 13.95 -14.29
CA SER A 38 -3.78 13.15 -14.80
C SER A 38 -3.56 12.83 -16.29
N ILE A 39 -4.34 11.89 -16.86
CA ILE A 39 -4.26 11.50 -18.28
C ILE A 39 -5.65 11.60 -18.92
N GLU A 40 -6.50 10.58 -18.74
CA GLU A 40 -7.88 10.56 -19.25
C GLU A 40 -8.91 10.65 -18.11
N THR A 41 -10.20 10.72 -18.47
CA THR A 41 -11.32 10.62 -17.52
C THR A 41 -12.10 9.32 -17.80
N PRO A 42 -12.32 8.45 -16.80
CA PRO A 42 -13.02 7.18 -17.00
C PRO A 42 -14.53 7.39 -17.12
N ILE A 43 -15.22 6.34 -17.56
CA ILE A 43 -16.69 6.28 -17.64
C ILE A 43 -17.31 6.48 -16.26
N ALA A 44 -16.74 5.82 -15.26
CA ALA A 44 -17.19 5.86 -13.88
C ALA A 44 -16.07 5.46 -12.92
N VAL A 45 -16.29 5.74 -11.63
CA VAL A 45 -15.55 5.15 -10.52
C VAL A 45 -16.54 4.34 -9.70
N ILE A 46 -16.18 3.12 -9.33
CA ILE A 46 -16.98 2.30 -8.41
C ILE A 46 -16.22 1.98 -7.14
N LYS A 47 -16.97 1.80 -6.06
CA LYS A 47 -16.42 1.50 -4.73
C LYS A 47 -17.08 0.25 -4.17
N PRO A 48 -16.68 -0.97 -4.54
CA PRO A 48 -17.26 -2.18 -3.96
C PRO A 48 -16.95 -2.28 -2.46
N GLY A 49 -17.91 -2.75 -1.67
CA GLY A 49 -17.82 -2.92 -0.22
C GLY A 49 -17.85 -4.38 0.24
N SER A 50 -17.91 -5.32 -0.71
CA SER A 50 -17.69 -6.74 -0.47
C SER A 50 -16.97 -7.40 -1.64
N VAL A 51 -16.47 -8.61 -1.43
CA VAL A 51 -15.83 -9.38 -2.51
C VAL A 51 -16.83 -9.77 -3.59
N GLU A 52 -18.08 -10.04 -3.22
CA GLU A 52 -19.16 -10.36 -4.15
C GLU A 52 -19.50 -9.16 -5.04
N GLU A 53 -19.58 -7.95 -4.46
CA GLU A 53 -19.76 -6.70 -5.21
C GLU A 53 -18.59 -6.48 -6.20
N LEU A 54 -17.35 -6.76 -5.77
CA LEU A 54 -16.16 -6.67 -6.61
C LEU A 54 -16.22 -7.68 -7.77
N GLN A 55 -16.53 -8.94 -7.49
CA GLN A 55 -16.65 -9.98 -8.52
C GLN A 55 -17.72 -9.62 -9.55
N GLU A 56 -18.89 -9.15 -9.10
CA GLU A 56 -19.98 -8.79 -9.99
C GLU A 56 -19.62 -7.59 -10.86
N ALA A 57 -19.00 -6.56 -10.29
CA ALA A 57 -18.53 -5.43 -11.05
C ALA A 57 -17.54 -5.83 -12.15
N VAL A 58 -16.60 -6.73 -11.86
CA VAL A 58 -15.66 -7.25 -12.86
C VAL A 58 -16.42 -8.01 -13.96
N ARG A 59 -17.31 -8.95 -13.61
CA ARG A 59 -18.10 -9.71 -14.59
C ARG A 59 -18.88 -8.83 -15.54
N VAL A 60 -19.50 -7.77 -15.02
CA VAL A 60 -20.30 -6.83 -15.83
C VAL A 60 -19.44 -6.08 -16.85
N THR A 61 -18.17 -5.83 -16.56
CA THR A 61 -17.24 -5.17 -17.50
C THR A 61 -16.63 -6.12 -18.52
N THR A 62 -16.58 -7.42 -18.23
CA THR A 62 -15.93 -8.42 -19.07
C THR A 62 -16.57 -8.47 -20.47
N GLY A 63 -15.75 -8.28 -21.51
CA GLY A 63 -16.18 -8.32 -22.91
C GLY A 63 -16.82 -7.02 -23.44
N LEU A 64 -16.87 -5.94 -22.65
CA LEU A 64 -17.40 -4.64 -23.08
C LEU A 64 -16.34 -3.67 -23.65
N ASP A 65 -15.12 -4.14 -23.88
CA ASP A 65 -13.96 -3.31 -24.28
C ASP A 65 -13.73 -2.12 -23.32
N VAL A 66 -14.02 -2.32 -22.03
CA VAL A 66 -13.79 -1.34 -20.96
C VAL A 66 -12.56 -1.75 -20.18
N ALA A 67 -11.55 -0.89 -20.15
CA ALA A 67 -10.36 -1.11 -19.34
C ALA A 67 -10.71 -0.97 -17.85
N VAL A 68 -10.40 -1.99 -17.05
CA VAL A 68 -10.60 -1.95 -15.60
C VAL A 68 -9.30 -1.56 -14.91
N ILE A 69 -9.36 -0.53 -14.08
CA ILE A 69 -8.20 0.03 -13.40
C ILE A 69 -8.45 0.00 -11.90
N THR A 70 -7.52 -0.60 -11.16
CA THR A 70 -7.66 -0.69 -9.70
C THR A 70 -6.98 0.50 -9.03
N ARG A 71 -7.67 1.13 -8.09
CA ARG A 71 -7.13 2.21 -7.27
C ARG A 71 -7.31 1.90 -5.79
N GLY A 72 -6.25 2.11 -5.01
CA GLY A 72 -6.30 2.14 -3.55
C GLY A 72 -6.28 3.57 -3.05
N GLY A 73 -5.30 3.89 -2.20
CA GLY A 73 -5.15 5.21 -1.57
C GLY A 73 -4.82 6.39 -2.49
N GLY A 74 -4.55 6.18 -3.79
CA GLY A 74 -4.20 7.25 -4.73
C GLY A 74 -2.89 7.98 -4.38
N ALA A 75 -1.88 7.24 -3.92
CA ALA A 75 -0.59 7.80 -3.47
C ALA A 75 0.58 7.04 -4.10
N SER A 76 0.68 7.06 -5.44
CA SER A 76 1.81 6.51 -6.22
C SER A 76 2.57 7.61 -6.94
N TYR A 77 3.56 7.23 -7.76
CA TYR A 77 4.32 8.08 -8.69
C TYR A 77 4.62 7.29 -9.98
N THR A 78 3.69 6.43 -10.40
CA THR A 78 3.95 5.39 -11.43
C THR A 78 2.99 5.42 -12.61
N ASP A 79 1.98 6.28 -12.59
CA ASP A 79 0.87 6.30 -13.55
C ASP A 79 0.02 5.02 -13.60
N ALA A 80 0.34 3.98 -12.82
CA ALA A 80 -0.20 2.64 -13.07
C ALA A 80 -1.69 2.48 -12.73
N TYR A 81 -2.28 3.43 -11.99
CA TYR A 81 -3.73 3.50 -11.77
C TYR A 81 -4.41 4.64 -12.54
N LEU A 82 -3.69 5.29 -13.46
CA LEU A 82 -4.27 6.32 -14.31
C LEU A 82 -4.99 5.69 -15.51
N PRO A 83 -6.17 6.21 -15.87
CA PRO A 83 -6.85 5.80 -17.09
C PRO A 83 -6.03 6.22 -18.31
N ALA A 84 -5.59 5.23 -19.08
CA ALA A 84 -4.92 5.44 -20.36
C ALA A 84 -5.92 5.75 -21.49
N THR A 85 -7.21 5.44 -21.28
CA THR A 85 -8.29 5.68 -22.26
C THR A 85 -9.55 6.17 -21.52
N ALA A 86 -10.40 6.92 -22.23
CA ALA A 86 -11.70 7.31 -21.70
C ALA A 86 -12.67 6.11 -21.54
N GLN A 87 -12.44 5.03 -22.30
CA GLN A 87 -13.22 3.78 -22.23
C GLN A 87 -12.70 2.90 -21.08
N SER A 88 -12.74 3.45 -19.86
CA SER A 88 -12.22 2.78 -18.67
C SER A 88 -13.14 2.93 -17.47
N LEU A 89 -12.98 2.01 -16.52
CA LEU A 89 -13.65 1.99 -15.22
C LEU A 89 -12.59 1.94 -14.13
N ILE A 90 -12.66 2.86 -13.16
CA ILE A 90 -11.82 2.78 -11.96
C ILE A 90 -12.58 2.03 -10.87
N ILE A 91 -11.94 1.03 -10.27
CA ILE A 91 -12.39 0.30 -9.09
C ILE A 91 -11.58 0.77 -7.89
N ASP A 92 -12.18 1.59 -7.03
CA ASP A 92 -11.59 2.05 -5.78
C ASP A 92 -11.90 1.05 -4.66
N THR A 93 -10.86 0.39 -4.14
CA THR A 93 -10.99 -0.64 -3.11
C THR A 93 -11.09 -0.08 -1.68
N SER A 94 -11.23 1.24 -1.49
CA SER A 94 -11.22 1.86 -0.15
C SER A 94 -12.33 1.39 0.79
N ARG A 95 -13.43 0.83 0.26
CA ARG A 95 -14.53 0.27 1.07
C ARG A 95 -14.28 -1.19 1.50
N LEU A 96 -13.32 -1.87 0.89
CA LEU A 96 -12.80 -3.16 1.31
C LEU A 96 -11.66 -2.92 2.31
N ASN A 97 -11.97 -2.47 3.52
CA ASN A 97 -11.00 -2.01 4.51
C ASN A 97 -11.08 -2.71 5.88
N LYS A 98 -11.50 -3.98 5.91
CA LYS A 98 -11.54 -4.78 7.14
C LYS A 98 -10.21 -5.50 7.38
N ILE A 99 -9.80 -5.52 8.64
CA ILE A 99 -8.87 -6.54 9.14
C ILE A 99 -9.70 -7.79 9.41
N ILE A 100 -9.47 -8.84 8.62
CA ILE A 100 -10.26 -10.07 8.64
C ILE A 100 -9.83 -10.95 9.81
N GLU A 101 -8.52 -11.11 10.01
CA GLU A 101 -7.95 -11.98 11.02
C GLU A 101 -6.56 -11.49 11.45
N ILE A 102 -6.27 -11.58 12.75
CA ILE A 102 -4.91 -11.49 13.30
C ILE A 102 -4.69 -12.78 14.08
N ASN A 103 -3.76 -13.62 13.61
CA ASN A 103 -3.40 -14.86 14.27
C ASN A 103 -2.01 -14.71 14.90
N GLU A 104 -1.97 -14.64 16.23
CA GLU A 104 -0.75 -14.43 17.02
C GLU A 104 0.07 -15.71 17.22
N GLU A 105 -0.56 -16.87 17.04
CA GLU A 105 0.07 -18.19 17.19
C GLU A 105 0.82 -18.55 15.90
N ASP A 106 0.13 -18.49 14.76
CA ASP A 106 0.69 -18.75 13.44
C ASP A 106 1.39 -17.52 12.82
N MET A 107 1.34 -16.37 13.51
CA MET A 107 2.03 -15.14 13.15
C MET A 107 1.67 -14.63 11.74
N PHE A 108 0.38 -14.45 11.45
CA PHE A 108 -0.09 -13.81 10.23
C PHE A 108 -1.26 -12.84 10.48
N ILE A 109 -1.48 -11.94 9.52
CA ILE A 109 -2.65 -11.06 9.46
C ILE A 109 -3.27 -11.16 8.06
N THR A 110 -4.60 -11.27 8.00
CA THR A 110 -5.35 -11.19 6.74
C THR A 110 -6.18 -9.92 6.73
N VAL A 111 -6.04 -9.13 5.65
CA VAL A 111 -6.71 -7.84 5.48
C VAL A 111 -7.36 -7.71 4.11
N GLU A 112 -8.41 -6.92 4.02
CA GLU A 112 -8.94 -6.44 2.74
C GLU A 112 -7.99 -5.37 2.13
N PRO A 113 -7.98 -5.20 0.78
CA PRO A 113 -6.98 -4.38 0.06
C PRO A 113 -6.99 -2.89 0.40
N GLY A 114 -8.11 -2.37 0.87
CA GLY A 114 -8.33 -0.96 1.24
C GLY A 114 -7.85 -0.60 2.64
N VAL A 115 -7.44 -1.56 3.47
CA VAL A 115 -6.82 -1.27 4.77
C VAL A 115 -5.56 -0.43 4.55
N THR A 116 -5.46 0.69 5.28
CA THR A 116 -4.25 1.52 5.25
C THR A 116 -3.14 0.90 6.11
N TRP A 117 -1.88 1.21 5.77
CA TRP A 117 -0.76 0.77 6.60
C TRP A 117 -0.83 1.33 8.03
N ALA A 118 -1.35 2.55 8.21
CA ALA A 118 -1.53 3.16 9.52
C ALA A 118 -2.56 2.43 10.38
N GLU A 119 -3.73 2.08 9.82
CA GLU A 119 -4.75 1.30 10.52
C GLU A 119 -4.23 -0.08 10.92
N MET A 120 -3.54 -0.77 9.99
CA MET A 120 -2.94 -2.07 10.26
C MET A 120 -1.85 -1.99 11.33
N ALA A 121 -0.98 -0.98 11.28
CA ALA A 121 0.08 -0.79 12.26
C ALA A 121 -0.48 -0.52 13.66
N ALA A 122 -1.54 0.27 13.78
CA ALA A 122 -2.20 0.55 15.06
C ALA A 122 -2.78 -0.74 15.67
N ALA A 123 -3.51 -1.54 14.89
CA ALA A 123 -4.10 -2.80 15.35
C ALA A 123 -3.05 -3.84 15.77
N LEU A 124 -1.91 -3.91 15.08
CA LEU A 124 -0.84 -4.86 15.41
C LEU A 124 0.00 -4.40 16.62
N ALA A 125 0.18 -3.09 16.81
CA ALA A 125 0.97 -2.56 17.92
C ALA A 125 0.36 -2.90 19.29
N GLU A 126 -0.98 -2.93 19.40
CA GLU A 126 -1.70 -3.36 20.62
C GLU A 126 -1.35 -4.79 21.05
N ARG A 127 -0.84 -5.60 20.12
CA ARG A 127 -0.47 -7.01 20.32
C ARG A 127 1.04 -7.23 20.33
N ASN A 128 1.84 -6.16 20.36
CA ASN A 128 3.30 -6.21 20.26
C ASN A 128 3.78 -6.92 18.97
N LEU A 129 3.06 -6.71 17.87
CA LEU A 129 3.32 -7.29 16.55
C LEU A 129 3.50 -6.20 15.49
N ARG A 130 4.10 -6.57 14.36
CA ARG A 130 4.16 -5.79 13.11
C ARG A 130 4.40 -6.71 11.92
N THR A 131 4.21 -6.21 10.71
CA THR A 131 4.70 -6.85 9.49
C THR A 131 6.19 -6.52 9.25
N PRO A 132 6.94 -7.37 8.51
CA PRO A 132 8.34 -7.11 8.14
C PRO A 132 8.55 -5.82 7.35
N PHE A 133 7.75 -5.59 6.31
CA PHE A 133 7.54 -4.28 5.69
C PHE A 133 6.34 -3.62 6.38
N TRP A 134 6.47 -2.40 6.89
CA TRP A 134 5.41 -1.75 7.68
C TRP A 134 4.90 -0.43 7.09
N GLY A 135 5.04 -0.28 5.77
CA GLY A 135 4.36 0.75 5.00
C GLY A 135 5.25 1.84 4.40
N PRO A 136 4.74 2.56 3.39
CA PRO A 136 5.34 3.78 2.87
C PRO A 136 5.16 4.95 3.85
N PHE A 137 5.91 6.03 3.63
CA PHE A 137 5.70 7.30 4.37
C PHE A 137 4.27 7.85 4.22
N SER A 138 3.60 7.52 3.10
CA SER A 138 2.20 7.85 2.84
C SER A 138 1.20 6.91 3.55
N GLY A 139 1.63 6.10 4.53
CA GLY A 139 0.85 5.02 5.15
C GLY A 139 -0.50 5.42 5.78
N LEU A 140 -0.75 6.72 6.02
CA LEU A 140 -2.08 7.24 6.41
C LEU A 140 -3.13 7.12 5.30
N LYS A 141 -2.70 7.03 4.03
CA LYS A 141 -3.57 6.91 2.85
C LYS A 141 -3.20 5.71 1.99
N ALA A 142 -1.92 5.39 1.87
CA ALA A 142 -1.48 4.22 1.14
C ALA A 142 -2.06 2.95 1.75
N THR A 143 -2.69 2.15 0.90
CA THR A 143 -3.32 0.90 1.30
C THR A 143 -2.37 -0.28 1.13
N VAL A 144 -2.65 -1.36 1.84
CA VAL A 144 -1.91 -2.62 1.74
C VAL A 144 -1.99 -3.15 0.30
N GLY A 145 -3.18 -3.21 -0.28
CA GLY A 145 -3.37 -3.70 -1.65
C GLY A 145 -2.68 -2.84 -2.70
N GLY A 146 -2.69 -1.51 -2.53
CA GLY A 146 -1.96 -0.61 -3.42
C GLY A 146 -0.45 -0.82 -3.34
N SER A 147 0.08 -0.96 -2.13
CA SER A 147 1.53 -1.14 -1.95
C SER A 147 2.03 -2.47 -2.50
N THR A 148 1.32 -3.57 -2.21
CA THR A 148 1.70 -4.89 -2.72
C THR A 148 1.54 -5.00 -4.24
N SER A 149 0.60 -4.28 -4.85
CA SER A 149 0.47 -4.18 -6.30
C SER A 149 1.55 -3.31 -6.95
N GLN A 150 2.17 -2.38 -6.21
CA GLN A 150 3.21 -1.47 -6.74
C GLN A 150 4.64 -1.88 -6.35
N ASN A 151 4.80 -3.00 -5.65
CA ASN A 151 6.08 -3.41 -5.06
C ASN A 151 6.75 -2.27 -4.25
N SER A 152 6.00 -1.64 -3.35
CA SER A 152 6.47 -0.49 -2.59
C SER A 152 7.77 -0.79 -1.83
N VAL A 153 8.71 0.16 -1.90
CA VAL A 153 9.98 0.16 -1.17
C VAL A 153 9.93 1.28 -0.14
N SER A 154 10.11 0.92 1.14
CA SER A 154 10.04 1.88 2.24
C SER A 154 10.61 1.27 3.54
N MET A 155 9.92 1.47 4.65
CA MET A 155 10.31 1.04 5.98
C MET A 155 10.32 -0.49 6.04
N GLY A 156 11.48 -1.03 6.40
CA GLY A 156 11.75 -2.47 6.45
C GLY A 156 12.40 -3.04 5.19
N THR A 157 12.44 -2.31 4.09
CA THR A 157 12.90 -2.86 2.81
C THR A 157 14.36 -3.27 2.82
N SER A 158 15.23 -2.53 3.51
CA SER A 158 16.65 -2.86 3.59
C SER A 158 16.92 -4.27 4.14
N ARG A 159 16.03 -4.79 5.00
CA ARG A 159 16.20 -6.10 5.66
C ARG A 159 15.22 -7.16 5.15
N TYR A 160 14.02 -6.76 4.76
CA TYR A 160 12.92 -7.68 4.47
C TYR A 160 12.40 -7.61 3.03
N GLY A 161 12.97 -6.74 2.19
CA GLY A 161 12.52 -6.54 0.82
C GLY A 161 11.29 -5.64 0.67
N GLY A 162 10.79 -5.51 -0.56
CA GLY A 162 9.62 -4.70 -0.86
C GLY A 162 8.36 -5.21 -0.15
N SER A 163 7.27 -4.46 -0.23
CA SER A 163 6.00 -4.86 0.40
C SER A 163 5.53 -6.29 0.09
N PRO A 164 5.71 -6.86 -1.12
CA PRO A 164 5.29 -8.23 -1.40
C PRO A 164 6.07 -9.32 -0.66
N GLU A 165 7.28 -9.03 -0.18
CA GLU A 165 8.10 -9.99 0.56
C GLU A 165 7.55 -10.28 1.97
N SER A 166 6.56 -9.50 2.42
CA SER A 166 5.79 -9.78 3.62
C SER A 166 4.55 -10.64 3.35
N VAL A 167 4.16 -10.86 2.09
CA VAL A 167 2.92 -11.55 1.74
C VAL A 167 3.10 -13.06 1.73
N LEU A 168 2.12 -13.75 2.31
CA LEU A 168 1.98 -15.20 2.25
C LEU A 168 1.00 -15.60 1.14
N CYS A 169 -0.19 -15.01 1.13
CA CYS A 169 -1.29 -15.41 0.24
C CYS A 169 -2.08 -14.18 -0.25
N TYR A 170 -2.72 -14.34 -1.41
CA TYR A 170 -3.77 -13.45 -1.90
C TYR A 170 -5.03 -14.26 -2.21
N ASP A 171 -6.18 -13.62 -2.04
CA ASP A 171 -7.35 -13.91 -2.88
C ASP A 171 -7.42 -12.84 -3.97
N VAL A 172 -7.51 -13.25 -5.24
CA VAL A 172 -7.51 -12.35 -6.41
C VAL A 172 -8.76 -12.58 -7.25
N VAL A 173 -9.51 -11.52 -7.52
CA VAL A 173 -10.60 -11.54 -8.52
C VAL A 173 -9.99 -11.40 -9.91
N LEU A 174 -10.18 -12.42 -10.73
CA LEU A 174 -9.73 -12.47 -12.13
C LEU A 174 -10.74 -11.77 -13.05
N ALA A 175 -10.38 -11.55 -14.32
CA ALA A 175 -11.26 -10.97 -15.33
C ALA A 175 -12.52 -11.80 -15.61
N SER A 176 -12.56 -13.09 -15.25
CA SER A 176 -13.78 -13.91 -15.27
C SER A 176 -14.74 -13.58 -14.11
N GLY A 177 -14.30 -12.81 -13.13
CA GLY A 177 -14.98 -12.61 -11.84
C GLY A 177 -14.85 -13.79 -10.88
N GLU A 178 -14.04 -14.80 -11.19
CA GLU A 178 -13.72 -15.88 -10.26
C GLU A 178 -12.62 -15.45 -9.28
N ILE A 179 -12.59 -16.09 -8.10
CA ILE A 179 -11.53 -15.87 -7.11
C ILE A 179 -10.46 -16.95 -7.28
N LEU A 180 -9.23 -16.51 -7.49
CA LEU A 180 -8.03 -17.33 -7.39
C LEU A 180 -7.41 -17.16 -5.99
N LYS A 181 -7.23 -18.27 -5.29
CA LYS A 181 -6.49 -18.32 -4.01
C LYS A 181 -5.04 -18.70 -4.29
N THR A 182 -4.08 -17.98 -3.72
CA THR A 182 -2.65 -18.26 -3.89
C THR A 182 -1.99 -18.71 -2.58
N GLY A 183 -0.76 -19.22 -2.66
CA GLY A 183 -0.01 -19.71 -1.51
C GLY A 183 -0.68 -20.91 -0.83
N SER A 184 -0.34 -21.16 0.44
CA SER A 184 -0.89 -22.29 1.20
C SER A 184 -2.41 -22.19 1.42
N SER A 185 -2.98 -20.98 1.37
CA SER A 185 -4.43 -20.76 1.44
C SER A 185 -5.21 -21.31 0.24
N SER A 186 -4.53 -21.74 -0.83
CA SER A 186 -5.16 -22.43 -1.96
C SER A 186 -5.58 -23.87 -1.65
N MET A 187 -5.06 -24.46 -0.58
CA MET A 187 -5.46 -25.79 -0.14
C MET A 187 -6.76 -25.75 0.66
N GLU A 188 -7.57 -26.79 0.52
CA GLU A 188 -8.72 -27.01 1.40
C GLU A 188 -8.27 -27.15 2.85
N LYS A 189 -8.90 -26.38 3.75
CA LYS A 189 -8.69 -26.44 5.22
C LYS A 189 -7.24 -26.16 5.68
N SER A 190 -6.49 -25.33 4.95
CA SER A 190 -5.15 -24.89 5.37
C SER A 190 -5.17 -23.53 6.04
N THR A 191 -4.18 -23.28 6.91
CA THR A 191 -3.83 -21.93 7.37
C THR A 191 -2.86 -21.25 6.37
N PRO A 192 -2.78 -19.91 6.37
CA PRO A 192 -1.74 -19.18 5.64
C PRO A 192 -0.38 -19.31 6.35
N PHE A 193 0.53 -20.12 5.80
CA PHE A 193 1.86 -20.33 6.38
C PHE A 193 2.98 -20.25 5.33
N PHE A 194 2.67 -20.42 4.04
CA PHE A 194 3.71 -20.48 3.01
C PHE A 194 3.28 -19.92 1.66
N ARG A 195 4.15 -19.08 1.08
CA ARG A 195 3.94 -18.43 -0.23
C ARG A 195 4.15 -19.38 -1.40
N HIS A 196 5.23 -20.17 -1.37
CA HIS A 196 5.69 -20.98 -2.50
C HIS A 196 5.02 -22.36 -2.53
N TYR A 197 3.69 -22.40 -2.53
CA TYR A 197 2.95 -23.66 -2.61
C TYR A 197 2.83 -24.11 -4.08
N GLY A 198 3.91 -24.70 -4.61
CA GLY A 198 4.12 -24.88 -6.05
C GLY A 198 4.87 -23.70 -6.66
N PRO A 199 4.64 -23.35 -7.95
CA PRO A 199 5.12 -22.09 -8.51
C PRO A 199 4.64 -20.90 -7.66
N ASP A 200 5.42 -19.81 -7.62
CA ASP A 200 5.06 -18.62 -6.85
C ASP A 200 3.94 -17.80 -7.53
N LEU A 201 2.72 -18.33 -7.49
CA LEU A 201 1.54 -17.63 -8.02
C LEU A 201 1.26 -16.36 -7.21
N THR A 202 1.52 -16.33 -5.91
CA THR A 202 1.43 -15.10 -5.11
C THR A 202 2.38 -14.04 -5.65
N GLY A 203 3.60 -14.41 -6.03
CA GLY A 203 4.57 -13.51 -6.67
C GLY A 203 4.12 -12.98 -8.02
N LEU A 204 3.40 -13.79 -8.81
CA LEU A 204 2.84 -13.33 -10.09
C LEU A 204 1.90 -12.13 -9.91
N PHE A 205 1.07 -12.12 -8.87
CA PHE A 205 0.17 -11.00 -8.55
C PHE A 205 0.80 -9.90 -7.67
N SER A 206 2.11 -9.98 -7.41
CA SER A 206 2.85 -9.00 -6.63
C SER A 206 3.58 -8.03 -7.56
N GLY A 207 3.40 -6.73 -7.36
CA GLY A 207 3.98 -5.73 -8.26
C GLY A 207 3.32 -5.66 -9.65
N ASP A 208 2.14 -6.28 -9.81
CA ASP A 208 1.41 -6.35 -11.09
C ASP A 208 0.63 -5.07 -11.44
N ALA A 209 0.63 -4.06 -10.57
CA ALA A 209 -0.18 -2.85 -10.66
C ALA A 209 -1.69 -3.11 -10.85
N GLY A 210 -2.20 -4.29 -10.46
CA GLY A 210 -3.58 -4.71 -10.68
C GLY A 210 -3.90 -5.14 -12.13
N SER A 211 -2.89 -5.28 -12.99
CA SER A 211 -3.06 -5.68 -14.39
C SER A 211 -3.47 -7.14 -14.59
N LEU A 212 -3.12 -8.02 -13.65
CA LEU A 212 -3.41 -9.46 -13.72
C LEU A 212 -4.68 -9.84 -12.96
N GLY A 213 -5.10 -9.00 -12.02
CA GLY A 213 -6.32 -9.19 -11.23
C GLY A 213 -6.37 -8.27 -10.02
N ILE A 214 -7.53 -8.24 -9.37
CA ILE A 214 -7.81 -7.33 -8.27
C ILE A 214 -7.73 -8.10 -6.95
N LYS A 215 -6.81 -7.71 -6.06
CA LYS A 215 -6.71 -8.36 -4.73
C LYS A 215 -7.99 -8.12 -3.94
N ALA A 216 -8.63 -9.18 -3.48
CA ALA A 216 -9.78 -9.17 -2.59
C ALA A 216 -9.37 -9.34 -1.12
N SER A 217 -8.30 -10.09 -0.86
CA SER A 217 -7.68 -10.21 0.45
C SER A 217 -6.16 -10.37 0.32
N ILE A 218 -5.42 -9.90 1.33
CA ILE A 218 -3.97 -10.03 1.44
C ILE A 218 -3.65 -10.61 2.80
N THR A 219 -2.91 -11.72 2.83
CA THR A 219 -2.35 -12.27 4.07
C THR A 219 -0.86 -11.98 4.16
N LEU A 220 -0.43 -11.34 5.24
CA LEU A 220 0.97 -11.01 5.50
C LEU A 220 1.50 -11.75 6.74
N ARG A 221 2.77 -12.13 6.70
CA ARG A 221 3.45 -12.66 7.90
C ARG A 221 3.70 -11.55 8.91
N LEU A 222 3.63 -11.91 10.18
CA LEU A 222 3.90 -11.05 11.32
C LEU A 222 5.26 -11.40 11.93
N ILE A 223 5.82 -10.40 12.61
CA ILE A 223 6.97 -10.53 13.49
C ILE A 223 6.71 -9.71 14.76
N LYS A 224 7.45 -9.99 15.83
CA LYS A 224 7.36 -9.20 17.05
C LYS A 224 7.81 -7.77 16.80
N LEU A 225 7.12 -6.83 17.42
CA LEU A 225 7.54 -5.44 17.46
C LEU A 225 8.88 -5.37 18.23
N PRO A 226 9.91 -4.66 17.73
CA PRO A 226 11.17 -4.53 18.44
C PRO A 226 10.94 -3.82 19.77
N SER A 227 11.49 -4.36 20.86
CA SER A 227 11.39 -3.74 22.19
C SER A 227 12.10 -2.39 22.25
N HIS A 228 13.09 -2.17 21.35
CA HIS A 228 13.87 -0.94 21.25
C HIS A 228 14.13 -0.62 19.79
N SER A 229 14.12 0.67 19.47
CA SER A 229 14.52 1.20 18.16
C SER A 229 15.37 2.45 18.38
N LEU A 230 16.47 2.55 17.64
CA LEU A 230 17.37 3.70 17.65
C LEU A 230 17.54 4.20 16.23
N THR A 231 17.73 5.51 16.08
CA THR A 231 17.97 6.16 14.80
C THR A 231 19.20 7.04 14.92
N CYS A 232 20.12 6.90 13.97
CA CYS A 232 21.35 7.68 13.91
C CYS A 232 21.41 8.41 12.56
N SER A 233 22.06 9.58 12.53
CA SER A 233 22.32 10.35 11.31
C SER A 233 23.80 10.71 11.25
N TYR A 234 24.40 10.59 10.07
CA TYR A 234 25.82 10.81 9.83
C TYR A 234 26.01 11.75 8.63
N GLY A 235 26.93 12.70 8.74
CA GLY A 235 27.34 13.57 7.64
C GLY A 235 28.55 13.01 6.90
N PHE A 236 28.55 13.10 5.57
CA PHE A 236 29.64 12.65 4.71
C PHE A 236 30.17 13.79 3.85
N LYS A 237 31.48 13.81 3.59
CA LYS A 237 32.14 14.85 2.78
C LYS A 237 31.87 14.72 1.28
N SER A 238 31.47 13.53 0.82
CA SER A 238 31.16 13.23 -0.58
C SER A 238 30.04 12.19 -0.67
N TYR A 239 29.37 12.16 -1.83
CA TYR A 239 28.38 11.13 -2.14
C TYR A 239 28.99 9.73 -2.10
N ASP A 240 30.20 9.55 -2.66
CA ASP A 240 30.88 8.25 -2.67
C ASP A 240 31.13 7.71 -1.25
N ALA A 241 31.54 8.57 -0.32
CA ALA A 241 31.76 8.18 1.07
C ALA A 241 30.44 7.75 1.75
N MET A 242 29.35 8.48 1.50
CA MET A 242 28.02 8.10 1.97
C MET A 242 27.59 6.75 1.39
N SER A 243 27.70 6.58 0.08
CA SER A 243 27.31 5.35 -0.63
C SER A 243 28.08 4.12 -0.13
N GLN A 244 29.39 4.25 0.07
CA GLN A 244 30.22 3.18 0.65
C GLN A 244 29.81 2.81 2.08
N ALA A 245 29.54 3.81 2.93
CA ALA A 245 29.07 3.59 4.30
C ALA A 245 27.69 2.92 4.32
N MET A 246 26.77 3.36 3.46
CA MET A 246 25.46 2.73 3.30
C MET A 246 25.58 1.27 2.85
N ALA A 247 26.45 0.98 1.88
CA ALA A 247 26.71 -0.38 1.41
C ALA A 247 27.34 -1.25 2.51
N ALA A 248 28.22 -0.69 3.34
CA ALA A 248 28.77 -1.40 4.50
C ALA A 248 27.68 -1.73 5.53
N ALA A 249 26.84 -0.76 5.91
CA ALA A 249 25.73 -0.99 6.83
C ALA A 249 24.75 -2.06 6.32
N ALA A 250 24.49 -2.07 5.01
CA ALA A 250 23.64 -3.07 4.37
C ALA A 250 24.25 -4.48 4.43
N ARG A 251 25.57 -4.64 4.17
CA ARG A 251 26.26 -5.94 4.27
C ARG A 251 26.22 -6.55 5.67
N GLU A 252 26.20 -5.71 6.69
CA GLU A 252 26.10 -6.15 8.09
C GLU A 252 24.65 -6.49 8.51
N GLU A 253 23.65 -6.22 7.65
CA GLU A 253 22.21 -6.36 7.96
C GLU A 253 21.78 -5.71 9.30
N SER A 254 22.55 -4.70 9.73
CA SER A 254 22.51 -4.12 11.08
C SER A 254 21.39 -3.09 11.25
N VAL A 255 20.77 -2.67 10.16
CA VAL A 255 19.74 -1.63 10.13
C VAL A 255 18.48 -2.13 9.42
N SER A 256 17.33 -1.74 9.95
CA SER A 256 16.03 -2.04 9.33
C SER A 256 15.65 -1.04 8.24
N SER A 257 16.34 0.10 8.17
CA SER A 257 16.17 1.15 7.16
C SER A 257 17.47 1.93 6.99
N ASN A 258 17.81 2.26 5.74
CA ASN A 258 19.04 2.95 5.39
C ASN A 258 18.75 4.00 4.31
N TRP A 259 18.84 5.28 4.67
CA TRP A 259 18.41 6.39 3.82
C TRP A 259 19.56 7.35 3.54
N GLY A 260 19.81 7.60 2.25
CA GLY A 260 20.69 8.67 1.80
C GLY A 260 19.87 9.92 1.52
N LEU A 261 20.32 11.07 2.01
CA LEU A 261 19.70 12.36 1.72
C LEU A 261 20.62 13.14 0.79
N ASP A 262 20.18 13.38 -0.45
CA ASP A 262 20.87 14.26 -1.39
C ASP A 262 20.27 15.67 -1.31
N PRO A 263 21.05 16.69 -0.89
CA PRO A 263 20.58 18.07 -0.82
C PRO A 263 20.03 18.62 -2.15
N LYS A 264 20.55 18.16 -3.30
CA LYS A 264 20.11 18.64 -4.62
C LYS A 264 18.73 18.09 -5.00
N LEU A 265 18.47 16.82 -4.71
CA LEU A 265 17.16 16.21 -4.91
C LEU A 265 16.12 16.75 -3.93
N GLN A 266 16.54 17.08 -2.70
CA GLN A 266 15.66 17.73 -1.71
C GLN A 266 15.23 19.14 -2.11
N GLN A 267 16.12 19.94 -2.72
CA GLN A 267 15.76 21.28 -3.19
C GLN A 267 14.69 21.26 -4.30
N GLY A 268 14.66 20.21 -5.13
CA GLY A 268 13.63 20.02 -6.15
C GLY A 268 12.27 19.57 -5.60
N GLN A 269 12.25 18.81 -4.50
CA GLN A 269 11.01 18.28 -3.90
C GLN A 269 10.41 19.15 -2.79
N LEU A 270 11.23 19.92 -2.06
CA LEU A 270 10.74 20.75 -0.95
C LEU A 270 10.27 22.15 -1.39
N GLY A 271 10.32 22.46 -2.69
CA GLY A 271 10.33 23.86 -3.14
C GLY A 271 11.51 24.61 -2.53
N SER A 272 11.73 25.86 -2.90
CA SER A 272 12.77 26.69 -2.27
C SER A 272 12.44 26.89 -0.79
N THR A 273 12.92 25.96 0.06
CA THR A 273 12.70 26.01 1.50
C THR A 273 13.58 27.14 2.02
N SER A 274 12.96 28.12 2.68
CA SER A 274 13.71 29.25 3.22
C SER A 274 14.63 28.77 4.35
N ILE A 275 15.73 29.48 4.60
CA ILE A 275 16.64 29.20 5.72
C ILE A 275 15.86 29.09 7.05
N ALA A 276 14.79 29.87 7.22
CA ALA A 276 13.93 29.85 8.40
C ALA A 276 13.18 28.51 8.57
N ASP A 277 12.78 27.86 7.49
CA ASP A 277 12.06 26.58 7.52
C ASP A 277 13.01 25.42 7.86
N ALA A 278 14.24 25.46 7.35
CA ALA A 278 15.30 24.52 7.74
C ALA A 278 15.65 24.63 9.23
N PHE A 279 15.74 25.86 9.76
CA PHE A 279 15.93 26.09 11.19
C PHE A 279 14.74 25.60 12.02
N LYS A 280 13.51 25.82 11.58
CA LYS A 280 12.31 25.28 12.25
C LYS A 280 12.30 23.76 12.27
N ALA A 281 12.66 23.10 11.17
CA ALA A 281 12.75 21.65 11.10
C ALA A 281 13.83 21.11 12.05
N ALA A 282 15.02 21.72 12.07
CA ALA A 282 16.08 21.35 13.00
C ALA A 282 15.66 21.55 14.47
N PHE A 283 14.97 22.66 14.78
CA PHE A 283 14.44 22.92 16.13
C PHE A 283 13.33 21.95 16.52
N ALA A 284 12.51 21.52 15.57
CA ALA A 284 11.48 20.51 15.79
C ALA A 284 12.13 19.17 16.14
N VAL A 285 13.13 18.71 15.39
CA VAL A 285 13.89 17.49 15.68
C VAL A 285 14.55 17.57 17.06
N LEU A 286 15.18 18.71 17.40
CA LEU A 286 15.78 18.95 18.72
C LEU A 286 14.75 18.95 19.86
N ARG A 287 13.56 19.53 19.65
CA ARG A 287 12.46 19.48 20.62
C ARG A 287 11.94 18.07 20.81
N THR A 288 11.77 17.30 19.74
CA THR A 288 11.37 15.88 19.83
C THR A 288 12.41 15.08 20.62
N HIS A 289 13.71 15.38 20.44
CA HIS A 289 14.79 14.77 21.20
C HIS A 289 14.81 15.18 22.68
N ALA A 290 14.46 16.43 23.01
CA ALA A 290 14.35 16.92 24.39
C ALA A 290 13.10 16.40 25.13
N ILE A 291 12.02 16.12 24.38
CA ILE A 291 10.81 15.49 24.92
C ILE A 291 11.05 13.98 25.14
N LEU A 292 11.80 13.32 24.25
CA LEU A 292 12.23 11.94 24.42
C LEU A 292 13.22 11.78 25.58
N SER A 293 14.19 12.69 25.75
CA SER A 293 15.14 12.63 26.88
C SER A 293 14.48 12.90 28.24
N LYS A 294 13.46 13.78 28.32
CA LYS A 294 12.68 13.96 29.56
C LYS A 294 11.79 12.75 29.89
N ARG A 295 11.25 12.04 28.90
CA ARG A 295 10.50 10.79 29.11
C ARG A 295 11.39 9.62 29.57
N PHE A 296 12.65 9.58 29.14
CA PHE A 296 13.60 8.53 29.54
C PHE A 296 14.05 8.61 31.00
N PHE A 297 14.04 9.80 31.63
CA PHE A 297 14.51 9.98 33.01
C PHE A 297 13.39 10.11 34.07
N SER A 298 12.11 10.20 33.68
CA SER A 298 11.01 10.45 34.64
C SER A 298 9.93 9.38 34.75
N SER A 299 10.08 8.18 34.18
CA SER A 299 9.11 7.10 34.40
C SER A 299 9.78 5.74 34.57
N SER A 300 10.39 5.54 35.74
CA SER A 300 10.33 4.23 36.38
C SER A 300 8.86 3.91 36.68
N LYS A 301 8.36 2.82 36.08
CA LYS A 301 6.95 2.40 36.01
C LYS A 301 6.15 3.13 34.95
N TRP A 302 5.77 2.44 33.89
CA TRP A 302 4.44 2.48 33.25
C TRP A 302 4.19 1.09 32.61
N PRO A 303 2.90 0.70 32.47
CA PRO A 303 2.39 -0.67 32.35
C PRO A 303 2.68 -1.37 31.03
#